data_AF-A0A9D5JBC7-F1
#
_entry.id   AF-A0A9D5JBC7-F1
#
_cell.length_a   1.000
_cell.length_b   1.000
_cell.length_c   1.000
_cell.angle_alpha   90.00
_cell.angle_beta   90.00
_cell.angle_gamma   90.00
#
_symmetry.space_group_name_H-M   'P 1'
#
loop_
_entity.id
_entity.type
_entity.pdbx_description
1 polymer ?
#
loop_
_entity_poly.entity_id
_entity_poly.type
_entity_poly.pdbx_seq_one_letter_code
_entity_poly.pdbx_strand_id
1 'polypeptide(L)'
;MTIIRRLTAAVVLCTGIGALSSSVAWPADMSSVYSLRKPAPGGSPWSTPQIATLRRSIGSIVAAPTLRGANVGLLVVDTVRGTMLYSHDAAQAFMPASNFKLLVGSAALRRLGPTFAYVTTVDGAAPQNGVIEGDLYLHGGGDALLRAAD
;
A
#
# COMPACT_ATOMS: atom_id res chain seq x y z
N MET A 1 26.52 -12.91 -45.47
CA MET A 1 26.02 -13.71 -44.34
C MET A 1 26.28 -12.90 -43.07
N THR A 2 25.30 -12.09 -42.66
CA THR A 2 25.46 -11.16 -41.53
C THR A 2 24.22 -11.29 -40.66
N ILE A 3 24.41 -11.94 -39.51
CA ILE A 3 23.37 -12.23 -38.52
C ILE A 3 23.11 -10.95 -37.72
N ILE A 4 21.96 -10.31 -37.94
CA ILE A 4 21.46 -9.23 -37.10
C ILE A 4 20.55 -9.86 -36.04
N ARG A 5 21.10 -10.01 -34.84
CA ARG A 5 20.35 -10.21 -33.59
C ARG A 5 20.10 -8.83 -32.97
N ARG A 6 18.89 -8.65 -32.41
CA ARG A 6 18.42 -7.67 -31.38
C ARG A 6 17.12 -7.01 -31.85
N LEU A 7 16.11 -6.74 -31.02
CA LEU A 7 15.76 -7.02 -29.62
C LEU A 7 14.28 -6.63 -29.56
N THR A 8 13.39 -7.54 -29.16
CA THR A 8 11.96 -7.26 -29.07
C THR A 8 11.72 -6.35 -27.85
N ALA A 9 11.55 -5.04 -28.07
CA ALA A 9 11.14 -4.10 -27.04
C ALA A 9 9.61 -4.12 -26.94
N ALA A 10 9.07 -4.82 -25.95
CA ALA A 10 7.66 -4.72 -25.60
C ALA A 10 7.44 -3.42 -24.81
N VAL A 11 6.99 -2.37 -25.50
CA VAL A 11 6.44 -1.16 -24.88
C VAL A 11 5.03 -1.51 -24.41
N VAL A 12 4.86 -1.75 -23.11
CA VAL A 12 3.52 -1.83 -22.51
C VAL A 12 3.10 -0.41 -22.14
N LEU A 13 2.35 0.20 -23.05
CA LEU A 13 1.67 1.48 -22.84
C LEU A 13 0.39 1.19 -22.04
N CYS A 14 0.41 1.39 -20.71
CA CYS A 14 -0.82 1.38 -19.93
C CYS A 14 -1.45 2.78 -19.95
N THR A 15 -2.31 3.02 -20.94
CA THR A 15 -3.27 4.13 -20.93
C THR A 15 -4.41 3.79 -19.99
N GLY A 16 -4.44 4.43 -18.81
CA GLY A 16 -5.56 4.34 -17.86
C GLY A 16 -6.20 5.70 -17.65
N ILE A 17 -7.23 6.01 -18.44
CA ILE A 17 -8.14 7.14 -18.28
C ILE A 17 -9.11 6.83 -17.13
N GLY A 18 -9.41 7.81 -16.27
CA GLY A 18 -10.55 7.71 -15.35
C GLY A 18 -10.53 8.75 -14.24
N ALA A 19 -11.00 9.97 -14.54
CA ALA A 19 -11.40 10.92 -13.52
C ALA A 19 -12.70 10.44 -12.86
N LEU A 20 -12.67 10.15 -11.56
CA LEU A 20 -13.87 10.01 -10.73
C LEU A 20 -13.72 10.90 -9.50
N SER A 21 -14.24 12.12 -9.62
CA SER A 21 -14.48 13.01 -8.49
C SER A 21 -15.75 12.55 -7.77
N SER A 22 -15.62 11.58 -6.86
CA SER A 22 -16.65 11.34 -5.85
C SER A 22 -16.12 11.81 -4.51
N SER A 23 -16.68 12.92 -4.02
CA SER A 23 -16.48 13.42 -2.66
C SER A 23 -17.04 12.38 -1.67
N VAL A 24 -16.22 11.40 -1.31
CA VAL A 24 -16.56 10.46 -0.23
C VAL A 24 -16.50 11.27 1.06
N ALA A 25 -17.67 11.62 1.60
CA ALA A 25 -17.79 12.21 2.91
C ALA A 25 -17.33 11.18 3.95
N TRP A 26 -16.24 11.50 4.65
CA TRP A 26 -15.68 10.68 5.71
C TRP A 26 -16.56 10.76 6.97
N PRO A 27 -17.01 9.65 7.57
CA PRO A 27 -17.60 9.70 8.90
C PRO A 27 -16.54 10.12 9.94
N ALA A 28 -16.93 11.02 10.83
CA ALA A 28 -16.05 11.74 11.76
C ALA A 28 -15.49 10.89 12.92
N ASP A 29 -15.97 9.66 13.11
CA ASP A 29 -15.51 8.81 14.21
C ASP A 29 -14.69 7.62 13.68
N MET A 30 -13.37 7.72 13.83
CA MET A 30 -12.39 6.66 13.53
C MET A 30 -11.75 6.08 14.81
N SER A 31 -12.32 6.33 15.99
CA SER A 31 -11.68 6.02 17.29
C SER A 31 -11.35 4.53 17.49
N SER A 32 -12.10 3.61 16.88
CA SER A 32 -11.93 2.16 17.08
C SER A 32 -10.73 1.54 16.35
N VAL A 33 -10.16 2.20 15.34
CA VAL A 33 -8.98 1.70 14.60
C VAL A 33 -7.66 2.08 15.30
N TYR A 34 -7.73 2.98 16.29
CA TYR A 34 -6.56 3.49 17.02
C TYR A 34 -6.10 2.64 18.21
N SER A 35 -6.71 1.47 18.47
CA SER A 35 -6.25 0.59 19.57
C SER A 35 -4.90 -0.08 19.31
N LEU A 36 -4.33 0.05 18.10
CA LEU A 36 -2.88 -0.08 17.96
C LEU A 36 -2.25 1.10 18.69
N ARG A 37 -1.82 0.88 19.94
CA ARG A 37 -1.10 1.86 20.74
C ARG A 37 0.14 2.30 19.96
N LYS A 38 0.03 3.42 19.25
CA LYS A 38 1.19 4.18 18.75
C LYS A 38 2.15 4.28 19.93
N PRO A 39 3.41 3.83 19.82
CA PRO A 39 4.38 3.98 20.89
C PRO A 39 4.29 5.41 21.43
N ALA A 40 4.27 5.56 22.75
CA ALA A 40 4.22 6.88 23.34
C ALA A 40 5.33 7.72 22.70
N PRO A 41 5.03 8.94 22.22
CA PRO A 41 6.03 9.77 21.56
C PRO A 41 7.23 9.99 22.49
N GLY A 42 8.28 9.22 22.30
CA GLY A 42 9.56 9.36 22.98
C GLY A 42 10.53 10.06 22.05
N GLY A 43 11.15 11.13 22.51
CA GLY A 43 12.22 11.83 21.78
C GLY A 43 12.22 13.33 22.01
N SER A 44 13.40 13.89 22.28
CA SER A 44 13.62 15.34 22.31
C SER A 44 13.25 15.95 20.95
N PRO A 45 12.74 17.20 20.92
CA PRO A 45 12.52 17.90 19.67
C PRO A 45 13.80 17.94 18.82
N TRP A 46 13.62 17.90 17.50
CA TRP A 46 14.73 18.10 16.57
C TRP A 46 15.29 19.51 16.74
N SER A 47 16.59 19.61 17.02
CA SER A 47 17.28 20.89 17.10
C SER A 47 17.54 21.48 15.71
N THR A 48 17.67 22.81 15.62
CA THR A 48 17.99 23.51 14.36
C THR A 48 19.23 22.94 13.66
N PRO A 49 20.35 22.64 14.35
CA PRO A 49 21.52 22.05 13.70
C PRO A 49 21.26 20.65 13.13
N GLN A 50 20.48 19.81 13.82
CA GLN A 50 20.12 18.48 13.33
C GLN A 50 19.26 18.56 12.06
N ILE A 51 18.25 19.44 12.06
CA ILE A 51 17.42 19.68 10.87
C ILE A 51 18.30 20.19 9.73
N ALA A 52 19.18 21.17 9.97
CA ALA A 52 20.08 21.68 8.94
C ALA A 52 20.98 20.59 8.33
N THR A 53 21.52 19.70 9.17
CA THR A 53 22.30 18.55 8.72
C THR A 53 21.47 17.57 7.89
N LEU A 54 20.27 17.20 8.36
CA LEU A 54 19.35 16.34 7.62
C LEU A 54 19.05 16.90 6.23
N ARG A 55 18.70 18.19 6.15
CA ARG A 55 18.37 18.87 4.89
C ARG A 55 19.54 18.84 3.91
N ARG A 56 20.77 19.09 4.38
CA ARG A 56 21.97 19.01 3.54
C ARG A 56 22.22 17.60 3.03
N SER A 57 22.11 16.58 3.89
CA SER A 57 22.32 15.19 3.51
C SER A 57 21.29 14.70 2.50
N ILE A 58 20.00 15.03 2.67
CA ILE A 58 18.97 14.68 1.68
C ILE A 58 19.20 15.47 0.38
N GLY A 59 19.51 16.76 0.48
CA GLY A 59 19.79 17.60 -0.69
C GLY A 59 20.93 17.07 -1.56
N SER A 60 22.02 16.57 -0.96
CA SER A 60 23.12 15.97 -1.72
C SER A 60 22.73 14.67 -2.42
N ILE A 61 21.85 13.86 -1.81
CA ILE A 61 21.32 12.63 -2.43
C ILE A 61 20.41 12.97 -3.61
N VAL A 62 19.48 13.91 -3.44
CA VAL A 62 18.55 14.34 -4.50
C VAL A 62 19.31 14.93 -5.70
N ALA A 63 20.40 15.66 -5.45
CA ALA A 63 21.25 16.23 -6.49
C ALA A 63 22.24 15.23 -7.13
N ALA A 64 22.24 13.96 -6.69
CA ALA A 64 23.19 12.97 -7.18
C ALA A 64 23.04 12.73 -8.69
N PRO A 65 24.14 12.52 -9.44
CA PRO A 65 24.08 12.28 -10.89
C PRO A 65 23.20 11.10 -11.30
N THR A 66 23.04 10.10 -10.42
CA THR A 66 22.19 8.92 -10.64
C THR A 66 20.69 9.24 -10.72
N LEU A 67 20.26 10.40 -10.20
CA LEU A 67 18.87 10.85 -10.24
C LEU A 67 18.63 11.91 -11.33
N ARG A 68 19.61 12.18 -12.20
CA ARG A 68 19.44 13.15 -13.31
C ARG A 68 18.28 12.74 -14.22
N GLY A 69 17.32 13.64 -14.39
CA GLY A 69 16.12 13.42 -15.20
C GLY A 69 14.99 12.67 -14.48
N ALA A 70 15.18 12.24 -13.24
CA ALA A 70 14.10 11.68 -12.41
C ALA A 70 13.31 12.79 -11.73
N ASN A 71 11.99 12.59 -11.61
CA ASN A 71 11.16 13.37 -10.70
C ASN A 71 11.22 12.71 -9.33
N VAL A 72 11.55 13.47 -8.29
CA VAL A 72 11.72 12.95 -6.92
C VAL A 72 10.81 13.72 -5.98
N GLY A 73 9.89 13.02 -5.30
CA GLY A 73 9.06 13.58 -4.24
C GLY A 73 9.52 13.08 -2.87
N LEU A 74 9.83 13.98 -1.94
CA LEU A 74 10.23 13.66 -0.57
C LEU A 74 9.50 14.57 0.43
N LEU A 75 8.90 13.95 1.44
CA LEU A 75 8.36 14.63 2.61
C LEU A 75 8.85 13.91 3.87
N VAL A 76 9.46 14.65 4.79
CA VAL A 76 9.92 14.13 6.08
C VAL A 76 9.22 14.89 7.19
N VAL A 77 8.55 14.15 8.07
CA VAL A 77 7.73 14.69 9.15
C VAL A 77 8.14 14.04 10.47
N ASP A 78 8.26 14.85 11.52
CA ASP A 78 8.26 14.35 12.90
C ASP A 78 6.87 13.77 13.21
N THR A 79 6.76 12.45 13.27
CA THR A 79 5.47 11.76 13.51
C THR A 79 4.91 11.98 14.91
N VAL A 80 5.72 12.48 15.86
CA VAL A 80 5.28 12.87 17.20
C VAL A 80 4.60 14.24 17.16
N ARG A 81 5.28 15.22 16.56
CA ARG A 81 4.90 16.64 16.64
C ARG A 81 4.11 17.13 15.42
N GLY A 82 4.10 16.36 14.34
CA GLY A 82 3.56 16.77 13.04
C GLY A 82 4.44 17.79 12.31
N THR A 83 5.62 18.13 12.84
CA THR A 83 6.50 19.15 12.26
C THR A 83 7.14 18.63 10.98
N MET A 84 6.98 19.36 9.88
CA MET A 84 7.69 19.09 8.63
C MET A 84 9.18 19.43 8.77
N LEU A 85 10.04 18.44 8.60
CA LEU A 85 11.49 18.57 8.71
C LEU A 85 12.14 18.88 7.35
N TYR A 86 11.61 18.28 6.28
CA TYR A 86 12.08 18.46 4.90
C TYR A 86 10.95 18.24 3.90
N SER A 87 11.00 18.97 2.78
CA SER A 87 10.09 18.82 1.65
C SER A 87 10.84 19.10 0.35
N HIS A 88 10.63 18.26 -0.65
CA HIS A 88 11.11 18.42 -2.02
C HIS A 88 10.05 17.85 -2.95
N ASP A 89 9.42 18.70 -3.76
CA ASP A 89 8.33 18.35 -4.69
C ASP A 89 7.22 17.46 -4.10
N ALA A 90 6.99 17.57 -2.78
CA ALA A 90 6.12 16.67 -2.03
C ALA A 90 4.63 16.73 -2.43
N ALA A 91 4.20 17.82 -3.07
CA ALA A 91 2.83 18.01 -3.53
C ALA A 91 2.59 17.55 -4.97
N GLN A 92 3.62 17.12 -5.70
CA GLN A 92 3.46 16.60 -7.06
C GLN A 92 2.84 15.20 -7.04
N ALA A 93 2.15 14.86 -8.13
CA ALA A 93 1.61 13.52 -8.33
C ALA A 93 2.70 12.59 -8.89
N PHE A 94 2.82 11.40 -8.29
CA PHE A 94 3.74 10.35 -8.72
C PHE A 94 3.00 9.04 -8.89
N MET A 95 3.54 8.13 -9.72
CA MET A 95 3.12 6.74 -9.72
C MET A 95 3.68 6.07 -8.45
N PRO A 96 2.84 5.65 -7.48
CA PRO A 96 3.32 5.18 -6.18
C PRO A 96 3.90 3.75 -6.23
N ALA A 97 3.70 3.02 -7.32
CA ALA A 97 4.00 1.59 -7.42
C ALA A 97 3.43 0.83 -6.20
N SER A 98 4.21 -0.07 -5.59
CA SER A 98 3.77 -0.83 -4.41
C SER A 98 3.51 0.03 -3.17
N ASN A 99 3.89 1.31 -3.12
CA ASN A 99 3.49 2.19 -2.01
C ASN A 99 1.97 2.39 -1.94
N PHE A 100 1.25 2.16 -3.05
CA PHE A 100 -0.21 2.17 -3.06
C PHE A 100 -0.82 1.15 -2.08
N LYS A 101 -0.09 0.08 -1.75
CA LYS A 101 -0.51 -0.91 -0.76
C LYS A 101 -0.74 -0.31 0.63
N LEU A 102 -0.09 0.81 0.98
CA LEU A 102 -0.37 1.51 2.23
C LEU A 102 -1.79 2.07 2.26
N LEU A 103 -2.28 2.60 1.14
CA LEU A 103 -3.66 3.10 1.03
C LEU A 103 -4.66 1.95 1.04
N VAL A 104 -4.42 0.90 0.25
CA VAL A 104 -5.32 -0.27 0.19
C VAL A 104 -5.35 -0.99 1.54
N GLY A 105 -4.19 -1.21 2.17
CA GLY A 105 -4.08 -1.89 3.46
C GLY A 105 -4.75 -1.10 4.59
N SER A 106 -4.55 0.22 4.66
CA SER A 106 -5.24 1.06 5.64
C SER A 106 -6.75 1.09 5.41
N ALA A 107 -7.21 1.15 4.16
CA ALA A 107 -8.63 1.04 3.84
C ALA A 107 -9.21 -0.32 4.22
N ALA A 108 -8.50 -1.41 3.96
CA ALA A 108 -8.91 -2.76 4.33
C ALA A 108 -9.01 -2.92 5.86
N LEU A 109 -7.98 -2.50 6.60
CA LEU A 109 -8.02 -2.52 8.07
C LEU A 109 -9.17 -1.70 8.63
N ARG A 110 -9.44 -0.52 8.07
CA ARG A 110 -10.58 0.31 8.48
C ARG A 110 -11.93 -0.32 8.13
N ARG A 111 -12.04 -1.00 6.99
CA ARG A 111 -13.32 -1.53 6.48
C ARG A 111 -13.67 -2.91 7.04
N LEU A 112 -12.68 -3.78 7.17
CA LEU A 112 -12.82 -5.18 7.58
C LEU A 112 -12.52 -5.37 9.07
N GLY A 113 -11.61 -4.57 9.62
CA GLY A 113 -11.09 -4.72 10.97
C GLY A 113 -9.86 -5.65 11.02
N PRO A 114 -9.05 -5.56 12.10
CA PRO A 114 -7.82 -6.33 12.23
C PRO A 114 -8.04 -7.83 12.52
N THR A 115 -9.25 -8.21 12.94
CA THR A 115 -9.63 -9.59 13.27
C THR A 115 -10.48 -10.24 12.19
N PHE A 116 -10.62 -9.60 11.02
CA PHE A 116 -11.37 -10.17 9.91
C PHE A 116 -10.71 -11.46 9.40
N ALA A 117 -11.52 -12.48 9.16
CA ALA A 117 -11.10 -13.73 8.53
C ALA A 117 -12.01 -14.02 7.33
N TYR A 118 -11.39 -14.44 6.22
CA TYR A 118 -12.14 -14.98 5.09
C TYR A 118 -12.69 -16.36 5.45
N VAL A 119 -13.86 -16.71 4.90
CA VAL A 119 -14.52 -17.99 5.18
C VAL A 119 -14.81 -18.69 3.87
N THR A 120 -14.17 -19.85 3.68
CA THR A 120 -14.44 -20.76 2.57
C THR A 120 -15.33 -21.89 3.10
N THR A 121 -16.45 -22.18 2.44
CA THR A 121 -17.40 -23.22 2.87
C THR A 121 -17.59 -24.28 1.81
N VAL A 122 -18.00 -25.47 2.24
CA VAL A 122 -18.46 -26.54 1.35
C VAL A 122 -19.94 -26.77 1.63
N ASP A 123 -20.76 -26.84 0.58
CA ASP A 123 -22.21 -27.01 0.67
C ASP A 123 -22.69 -28.17 -0.22
N GLY A 124 -23.74 -28.84 0.22
CA GLY A 124 -24.31 -30.03 -0.42
C GLY A 124 -25.36 -30.70 0.47
N ALA A 125 -26.01 -31.75 -0.05
CA ALA A 125 -26.93 -32.53 0.75
C ALA A 125 -26.23 -33.18 1.95
N ALA A 126 -26.97 -33.38 3.05
CA ALA A 126 -26.44 -34.10 4.20
C ALA A 126 -26.03 -35.52 3.79
N PRO A 127 -24.83 -36.00 4.17
CA PRO A 127 -24.40 -37.35 3.83
C PRO A 127 -25.34 -38.39 4.42
N GLN A 128 -25.77 -39.34 3.59
CA GLN A 128 -26.53 -40.52 4.01
C GLN A 128 -25.65 -41.75 3.79
N ASN A 129 -25.31 -42.45 4.88
CA ASN A 129 -24.42 -43.62 4.84
C ASN A 129 -23.07 -43.36 4.14
N GLY A 130 -22.52 -42.15 4.29
CA GLY A 130 -21.24 -41.75 3.67
C GLY A 130 -21.34 -41.30 2.21
N VAL A 131 -22.54 -41.24 1.63
CA VAL A 131 -22.78 -40.74 0.27
C VAL A 131 -23.54 -39.42 0.33
N ILE A 132 -23.07 -38.42 -0.41
CA ILE A 132 -23.82 -37.18 -0.65
C ILE A 132 -24.57 -37.37 -1.96
N GLU A 133 -25.90 -37.31 -1.91
CA GLU A 133 -26.75 -37.39 -3.10
C GLU A 133 -26.77 -36.05 -3.82
N GLY A 134 -26.25 -36.02 -5.04
CA GLY A 134 -26.15 -34.82 -5.87
C GLY A 134 -24.78 -34.15 -5.83
N ASP A 135 -24.77 -32.85 -6.10
CA ASP A 135 -23.54 -32.07 -6.24
C ASP A 135 -23.00 -31.59 -4.89
N LEU A 136 -21.68 -31.36 -4.86
CA LEU A 136 -20.96 -30.70 -3.78
C LEU A 136 -20.34 -29.41 -4.30
N TYR A 137 -20.52 -28.32 -3.58
CA TYR A 137 -20.08 -26.98 -3.98
C TYR A 137 -19.02 -26.44 -3.03
N LEU A 138 -17.92 -25.94 -3.57
CA LEU A 138 -16.91 -25.18 -2.82
C LEU A 138 -17.14 -23.69 -3.04
N HIS A 139 -17.50 -22.97 -1.99
CA HIS A 139 -17.71 -21.53 -1.99
C HIS A 139 -16.46 -20.82 -1.48
N GLY A 140 -15.69 -20.25 -2.40
CA GLY A 140 -14.49 -19.48 -2.07
C GLY A 140 -14.81 -18.16 -1.37
N GLY A 141 -14.26 -17.96 -0.16
CA GLY A 141 -14.47 -16.75 0.63
C GLY A 141 -13.58 -15.57 0.28
N GLY A 142 -12.59 -15.75 -0.60
CA GLY A 142 -11.55 -14.76 -0.89
C GLY A 142 -10.27 -14.91 -0.07
N ASP A 143 -10.08 -16.04 0.63
CA ASP A 143 -8.83 -16.33 1.32
C ASP A 143 -7.69 -16.53 0.31
N ALA A 144 -6.83 -15.53 0.17
CA ALA A 144 -5.65 -15.59 -0.69
C ALA A 144 -4.53 -16.50 -0.14
N LEU A 145 -4.69 -17.04 1.08
CA LEU A 145 -3.73 -17.92 1.73
C LEU A 145 -4.18 -19.38 1.80
N LEU A 146 -5.37 -19.73 1.28
CA LEU A 146 -5.88 -21.10 1.23
C LEU A 146 -4.89 -22.03 0.52
N ARG A 147 -4.62 -23.18 1.13
CA ARG A 147 -3.62 -24.17 0.69
C ARG A 147 -4.30 -25.49 0.38
N ALA A 148 -3.59 -26.34 -0.36
CA ALA A 148 -4.05 -27.70 -0.68
C ALA A 148 -4.19 -28.63 0.55
N ALA A 149 -3.66 -28.23 1.72
CA ALA A 149 -3.73 -29.01 2.95
C ALA A 149 -4.87 -28.56 3.90
N ASP A 150 -5.55 -27.46 3.57
CA ASP A 150 -6.72 -26.95 4.31
C ASP A 150 -8.00 -27.67 3.84
#